data_AF-A0AA35RQX9-F1
#
_entry.id   AF-A0AA35RQX9-F1
#
_cell.length_a   1.000
_cell.length_b   1.000
_cell.length_c   1.000
_cell.angle_alpha   90.00
_cell.angle_beta   90.00
_cell.angle_gamma   90.00
#
_symmetry.space_group_name_H-M   'P 1'
#
loop_
_entity.id
_entity.type
_entity.pdbx_description
1 polymer ?
#
loop_
_entity_poly.entity_id
_entity_poly.type
_entity_poly.pdbx_seq_one_letter_code
_entity_poly.pdbx_strand_id
1 'polypeptide(L)'
;MCAIWWFCLLQLSLWFGLPVALFWCLSVCLSRVYLGVHTVLDVLAGLLVAIIMLVLCLPAITYLDWFVFDFEYTLIAAPLFVILLLYVYPVEADKWSMDRGDTAAILGVGLGTLLGFHLHGRFPDDIGTGGFEVALPSLQVVGVSIVRFVVGVLLLLPTRFIMKLLCFRLLPLIMPTHGVQEVVKRPLVELPYKIITYGMIGFNAVYLVTYVFEICNISR
;
A
#
# COMPACT_ATOMS: atom_id res chain seq x y z
N MET A 1 8.78 0.62 -11.87
CA MET A 1 8.30 -0.71 -12.35
C MET A 1 6.85 -1.03 -11.97
N CYS A 2 6.35 -0.64 -10.78
CA CYS A 2 4.88 -0.53 -10.55
C CYS A 2 4.17 0.28 -11.66
N ALA A 3 4.85 1.28 -12.23
CA ALA A 3 4.36 2.06 -13.36
C ALA A 3 4.09 1.23 -14.63
N ILE A 4 4.93 0.23 -14.97
CA ILE A 4 4.73 -0.58 -16.20
C ILE A 4 3.47 -1.43 -16.09
N TRP A 5 3.20 -1.95 -14.90
CA TRP A 5 1.98 -2.69 -14.60
C TRP A 5 0.75 -1.76 -14.56
N TRP A 6 0.88 -0.58 -13.95
CA TRP A 6 -0.14 0.48 -13.95
C TRP A 6 -0.52 0.95 -15.36
N PHE A 7 0.46 1.06 -16.28
CA PHE A 7 0.22 1.45 -17.68
C PHE A 7 -0.40 0.35 -18.52
N CYS A 8 -0.07 -0.92 -18.25
CA CYS A 8 -0.68 -2.07 -18.93
C CYS A 8 -2.15 -2.24 -18.51
N LEU A 9 -2.46 -1.96 -17.22
CA LEU A 9 -3.83 -1.98 -16.68
C LEU A 9 -4.69 -0.80 -17.17
N LEU A 10 -4.07 0.38 -17.41
CA LEU A 10 -4.75 1.56 -17.96
C LEU A 10 -4.98 1.54 -19.48
N GLN A 11 -4.59 0.46 -20.18
CA GLN A 11 -4.56 0.40 -21.66
C GLN A 11 -3.93 1.65 -22.30
N LEU A 12 -2.99 2.32 -21.61
CA LEU A 12 -2.34 3.48 -22.18
C LEU A 12 -1.45 2.98 -23.31
N SER A 13 -1.54 3.61 -24.48
CA SER A 13 -0.69 3.28 -25.62
C SER A 13 0.76 3.14 -25.15
N LEU A 14 1.39 2.00 -25.52
CA LEU A 14 2.76 1.64 -25.12
C LEU A 14 3.74 2.81 -25.35
N TRP A 15 3.47 3.58 -26.40
CA TRP A 15 4.23 4.76 -26.82
C TRP A 15 4.23 5.90 -25.79
N PHE A 16 3.21 6.02 -24.96
CA PHE A 16 3.13 7.04 -23.88
C PHE A 16 3.46 6.45 -22.51
N GLY A 17 3.01 5.23 -22.22
CA GLY A 17 3.24 4.60 -20.92
C GLY A 17 4.70 4.28 -20.65
N LEU A 18 5.43 3.75 -21.64
CA LEU A 18 6.82 3.35 -21.47
C LEU A 18 7.75 4.55 -21.18
N PRO A 19 7.71 5.67 -21.94
CA PRO A 19 8.54 6.84 -21.63
C PRO A 19 8.28 7.42 -20.24
N VAL A 20 7.02 7.51 -19.82
CA VAL A 20 6.68 8.05 -18.49
C VAL A 20 7.17 7.13 -17.38
N ALA A 21 7.00 5.81 -17.54
CA ALA A 21 7.51 4.83 -16.59
C ALA A 21 9.04 4.87 -16.49
N LEU A 22 9.73 5.00 -17.63
CA LEU A 22 11.18 5.12 -17.69
C LEU A 22 11.64 6.43 -17.03
N PHE A 23 11.02 7.55 -17.36
CA PHE A 23 11.32 8.85 -16.75
C PHE A 23 11.16 8.81 -15.24
N TRP A 24 10.04 8.28 -14.73
CA TRP A 24 9.82 8.12 -13.31
C TRP A 24 10.86 7.21 -12.64
N CYS A 25 11.13 6.06 -13.24
CA CYS A 25 12.10 5.10 -12.71
C CYS A 25 13.51 5.70 -12.66
N LEU A 26 13.93 6.37 -13.74
CA LEU A 26 15.22 7.05 -13.81
C LEU A 26 15.30 8.19 -12.79
N SER A 27 14.25 9.00 -12.65
CA SER A 27 14.20 10.09 -11.66
C SER A 27 14.41 9.56 -10.24
N VAL A 28 13.73 8.47 -9.86
CA VAL A 28 13.90 7.83 -8.55
C VAL A 28 15.32 7.27 -8.38
N CYS A 29 15.84 6.54 -9.38
CA CYS A 29 17.19 5.98 -9.33
C CYS A 29 18.27 7.07 -9.21
N LEU A 30 18.17 8.13 -10.00
CA LEU A 30 19.11 9.26 -9.98
C LEU A 30 19.05 10.01 -8.65
N SER A 31 17.87 10.17 -8.03
CA SER A 31 17.75 10.82 -6.73
C SER A 31 18.56 10.12 -5.63
N ARG A 32 18.64 8.79 -5.67
CA ARG A 32 19.39 7.97 -4.70
C ARG A 32 20.91 8.11 -4.88
N VAL A 33 21.38 8.13 -6.12
CA VAL A 33 22.80 8.34 -6.45
C VAL A 33 23.20 9.79 -6.14
N TYR A 34 22.33 10.75 -6.46
CA TYR A 34 22.56 12.18 -6.21
C TYR A 34 22.70 12.51 -4.72
N LEU A 35 21.85 11.91 -3.87
CA LEU A 35 21.94 12.06 -2.41
C LEU A 35 23.15 11.33 -1.80
N GLY A 36 23.93 10.59 -2.61
CA GLY A 36 25.14 9.88 -2.17
C GLY A 36 24.90 8.69 -1.24
N VAL A 37 23.64 8.26 -1.09
CA VAL A 37 23.26 7.17 -0.16
C VAL A 37 23.42 5.78 -0.78
N HIS A 38 23.43 5.67 -2.12
CA HIS A 38 23.58 4.42 -2.85
C HIS A 38 24.58 4.56 -3.99
N THR A 39 25.35 3.51 -4.23
CA THR A 39 26.23 3.42 -5.40
C THR A 39 25.42 3.05 -6.65
N VAL A 40 26.01 3.28 -7.84
CA VAL A 40 25.38 2.85 -9.11
C VAL A 40 25.17 1.33 -9.13
N LEU A 41 26.08 0.56 -8.52
CA LEU A 41 25.95 -0.89 -8.40
C LEU A 41 24.73 -1.29 -7.57
N ASP A 42 24.49 -0.61 -6.44
CA ASP A 42 23.32 -0.87 -5.58
C ASP A 42 22.00 -0.61 -6.33
N VAL A 43 21.98 0.43 -7.16
CA VAL A 43 20.80 0.75 -7.99
C VAL A 43 20.56 -0.33 -9.04
N LEU A 44 21.61 -0.81 -9.73
CA LEU A 44 21.49 -1.89 -10.72
C LEU A 44 21.07 -3.21 -10.08
N ALA A 45 21.64 -3.56 -8.93
CA ALA A 45 21.25 -4.75 -8.16
C ALA A 45 19.79 -4.66 -7.71
N GLY A 46 19.36 -3.51 -7.17
CA GLY A 46 17.97 -3.27 -6.78
C GLY A 46 17.00 -3.38 -7.96
N LEU A 47 17.40 -2.88 -9.14
CA LEU A 47 16.60 -3.03 -10.36
C LEU A 47 16.45 -4.50 -10.78
N LEU A 48 17.54 -5.27 -10.73
CA LEU A 48 17.52 -6.69 -11.04
C LEU A 48 16.58 -7.46 -10.09
N VAL A 49 16.68 -7.20 -8.78
CA VAL A 49 15.80 -7.82 -7.77
C VAL A 49 14.34 -7.45 -8.03
N ALA A 50 14.05 -6.19 -8.39
CA ALA A 50 12.70 -5.76 -8.74
C ALA A 50 12.15 -6.48 -9.98
N ILE A 51 12.98 -6.75 -10.99
CA ILE A 51 12.60 -7.53 -12.19
C ILE A 51 12.29 -8.97 -11.81
N ILE A 52 13.15 -9.60 -11.02
CA ILE A 52 12.94 -10.98 -10.57
C ILE A 52 11.64 -11.08 -9.76
N MET A 53 11.43 -10.18 -8.80
CA MET A 53 10.21 -10.14 -8.00
C MET A 53 8.98 -9.94 -8.87
N LEU A 54 9.03 -9.03 -9.86
CA LEU A 54 7.91 -8.83 -10.78
C LEU A 54 7.58 -10.13 -11.54
N VAL A 55 8.57 -10.78 -12.15
CA VAL A 55 8.36 -12.02 -12.90
C VAL A 55 7.76 -13.13 -12.04
N LEU A 56 8.18 -13.23 -10.78
CA LEU A 56 7.63 -14.20 -9.83
C LEU A 56 6.21 -13.83 -9.35
N CYS A 57 5.93 -12.55 -9.18
CA CYS A 57 4.61 -12.08 -8.77
C CYS A 57 3.56 -12.17 -9.89
N LEU A 58 3.95 -12.01 -11.16
CA LEU A 58 3.03 -12.06 -12.31
C LEU A 58 2.09 -13.29 -12.31
N PRO A 59 2.59 -14.54 -12.24
CA PRO A 59 1.71 -15.71 -12.19
C PRO A 59 0.94 -15.81 -10.86
N ALA A 60 1.42 -15.17 -9.79
CA ALA A 60 0.78 -15.19 -8.47
C ALA A 60 -0.44 -14.26 -8.39
N ILE A 61 -0.55 -13.25 -9.27
CA ILE A 61 -1.62 -12.24 -9.21
C ILE A 61 -3.01 -12.88 -9.33
N THR A 62 -3.21 -13.86 -10.21
CA THR A 62 -4.51 -14.53 -10.34
C THR A 62 -4.93 -15.26 -9.04
N TYR A 63 -3.97 -15.86 -8.35
CA TYR A 63 -4.24 -16.50 -7.04
C TYR A 63 -4.47 -15.46 -5.95
N LEU A 64 -3.78 -14.32 -6.00
CA LEU A 64 -4.01 -13.21 -5.09
C LEU A 64 -5.40 -12.61 -5.30
N ASP A 65 -5.83 -12.39 -6.55
CA ASP A 65 -7.17 -11.86 -6.84
C ASP A 65 -8.26 -12.79 -6.31
N TRP A 66 -8.11 -14.11 -6.52
CA TRP A 66 -9.00 -15.10 -5.94
C TRP A 66 -9.00 -15.05 -4.40
N PHE A 67 -7.81 -14.97 -3.79
CA PHE A 67 -7.69 -14.83 -2.35
C PHE A 67 -8.33 -13.54 -1.83
N VAL A 68 -8.20 -12.41 -2.54
CA VAL A 68 -8.78 -11.14 -2.09
C VAL A 68 -10.29 -11.10 -2.26
N PHE A 69 -10.83 -11.58 -3.37
CA PHE A 69 -12.25 -11.36 -3.71
C PHE A 69 -13.16 -12.57 -3.47
N ASP A 70 -12.67 -13.79 -3.66
CA ASP A 70 -13.53 -14.99 -3.66
C ASP A 70 -13.38 -15.86 -2.41
N PHE A 71 -12.25 -15.76 -1.70
CA PHE A 71 -12.00 -16.59 -0.53
C PHE A 71 -12.76 -16.10 0.70
N GLU A 72 -13.59 -16.97 1.28
CA GLU A 72 -14.49 -16.64 2.40
C GLU A 72 -13.75 -16.26 3.70
N TYR A 73 -12.57 -16.84 3.92
CA TYR A 73 -11.81 -16.64 5.16
C TYR A 73 -10.75 -15.54 5.06
N THR A 74 -10.79 -14.69 4.03
CA THR A 74 -9.79 -13.64 3.79
C THR A 74 -9.66 -12.67 4.95
N LEU A 75 -10.77 -12.33 5.61
CA LEU A 75 -10.78 -11.46 6.80
C LEU A 75 -9.96 -12.02 7.97
N ILE A 76 -9.77 -13.34 8.04
CA ILE A 76 -9.00 -14.01 9.11
C ILE A 76 -7.62 -14.41 8.59
N ALA A 77 -7.56 -14.98 7.39
CA ALA A 77 -6.33 -15.50 6.80
C ALA A 77 -5.31 -14.39 6.50
N ALA A 78 -5.74 -13.22 6.01
CA ALA A 78 -4.82 -12.13 5.69
C ALA A 78 -4.11 -11.55 6.93
N PRO A 79 -4.81 -11.23 8.05
CA PRO A 79 -4.13 -10.85 9.29
C PRO A 79 -3.19 -11.92 9.83
N LEU A 80 -3.61 -13.20 9.81
CA LEU A 80 -2.76 -14.31 10.26
C LEU A 80 -1.49 -14.44 9.43
N PHE A 81 -1.59 -14.28 8.11
CA PHE A 81 -0.44 -14.30 7.22
C PHE A 81 0.53 -13.16 7.52
N VAL A 82 0.04 -11.95 7.77
CA VAL A 82 0.89 -10.81 8.16
C VAL A 82 1.58 -11.03 9.50
N ILE A 83 0.86 -11.58 10.49
CA ILE A 83 1.44 -11.94 11.79
C ILE A 83 2.54 -13.01 11.61
N LEU A 84 2.30 -14.01 10.76
CA LEU A 84 3.29 -15.04 10.44
C LEU A 84 4.54 -14.45 9.76
N LEU A 85 4.37 -13.54 8.79
CA LEU A 85 5.49 -12.87 8.14
C LEU A 85 6.33 -12.06 9.13
N LEU A 86 5.68 -11.36 10.07
CA LEU A 86 6.37 -10.62 11.12
C LEU A 86 7.07 -11.55 12.13
N TYR A 87 6.52 -12.73 12.38
CA TYR A 87 7.13 -13.74 13.24
C TYR A 87 8.36 -14.39 12.59
N VAL A 88 8.29 -14.70 11.29
CA VAL A 88 9.39 -15.29 10.52
C VAL A 88 10.49 -14.27 10.21
N TYR A 89 10.16 -12.98 10.22
CA TYR A 89 11.11 -11.91 9.94
C TYR A 89 12.35 -12.03 10.86
N PRO A 90 13.58 -12.05 10.31
CA PRO A 90 14.77 -12.34 11.09
C PRO A 90 14.97 -11.31 12.20
N VAL A 91 14.85 -11.81 13.43
CA VAL A 91 15.08 -11.03 14.66
C VAL A 91 16.54 -11.17 15.03
N GLU A 92 17.40 -10.25 14.58
CA GLU A 92 18.60 -9.94 15.35
C GLU A 92 18.13 -9.51 16.76
N ALA A 93 18.49 -10.31 17.76
CA ALA A 93 17.90 -10.31 19.09
C ALA A 93 18.19 -9.04 19.91
N ASP A 94 19.20 -8.25 19.52
CA ASP A 94 19.77 -7.21 20.40
C ASP A 94 19.60 -5.77 19.90
N LYS A 95 19.16 -5.55 18.66
CA LYS A 95 19.01 -4.19 18.12
C LYS A 95 17.69 -4.03 17.37
N TRP A 96 16.86 -3.14 17.88
CA TRP A 96 15.73 -2.59 17.13
C TRP A 96 16.27 -1.79 15.94
N SER A 97 15.99 -2.22 14.71
CA SER A 97 16.31 -1.47 13.50
C SER A 97 15.10 -0.69 13.00
N MET A 98 15.34 0.49 12.43
CA MET A 98 14.30 1.35 11.83
C MET A 98 13.52 0.58 10.73
N ASP A 99 14.23 -0.29 10.00
CA ASP A 99 13.70 -1.10 8.89
C ASP A 99 12.56 -2.05 9.30
N ARG A 100 12.54 -2.52 10.55
CA ARG A 100 11.44 -3.36 11.07
C ARG A 100 10.15 -2.56 11.20
N GLY A 101 10.27 -1.34 11.72
CA GLY A 101 9.14 -0.44 11.83
C GLY A 101 8.56 -0.10 10.45
N ASP A 102 9.42 0.12 9.46
CA ASP A 102 8.99 0.42 8.09
C ASP A 102 8.36 -0.80 7.42
N THR A 103 8.91 -2.00 7.62
CA THR A 103 8.32 -3.26 7.15
C THR A 103 6.92 -3.48 7.74
N ALA A 104 6.76 -3.26 9.05
CA ALA A 104 5.47 -3.39 9.72
C ALA A 104 4.44 -2.36 9.23
N ALA A 105 4.89 -1.15 8.90
CA ALA A 105 4.03 -0.15 8.27
C ALA A 105 3.58 -0.60 6.87
N ILE A 106 4.49 -1.10 6.04
CA ILE A 106 4.18 -1.60 4.69
C ILE A 106 3.20 -2.78 4.75
N LEU A 107 3.47 -3.77 5.62
CA LEU A 107 2.58 -4.90 5.83
C LEU A 107 1.21 -4.46 6.38
N GLY A 108 1.20 -3.47 7.27
CA GLY A 108 -0.02 -2.83 7.77
C GLY A 108 -0.85 -2.24 6.63
N VAL A 109 -0.26 -1.36 5.80
CA VAL A 109 -0.95 -0.79 4.64
C VAL A 109 -1.47 -1.91 3.73
N GLY A 110 -0.62 -2.88 3.38
CA GLY A 110 -1.01 -4.00 2.52
C GLY A 110 -2.21 -4.78 3.06
N LEU A 111 -2.20 -5.09 4.36
CA LEU A 111 -3.32 -5.75 5.03
C LEU A 111 -4.60 -4.93 4.96
N GLY A 112 -4.53 -3.65 5.33
CA GLY A 112 -5.68 -2.76 5.34
C GLY A 112 -6.30 -2.59 3.94
N THR A 113 -5.46 -2.37 2.94
CA THR A 113 -5.85 -2.28 1.53
C THR A 113 -6.52 -3.58 1.06
N LEU A 114 -5.94 -4.74 1.39
CA LEU A 114 -6.49 -6.05 1.01
C LEU A 114 -7.86 -6.29 1.65
N LEU A 115 -8.00 -6.03 2.94
CA LEU A 115 -9.29 -6.13 3.64
C LEU A 115 -10.31 -5.13 3.07
N GLY A 116 -9.85 -3.93 2.71
CA GLY A 116 -10.67 -2.91 2.05
C GLY A 116 -11.21 -3.41 0.72
N PHE A 117 -10.38 -4.03 -0.12
CA PHE A 117 -10.81 -4.62 -1.39
C PHE A 117 -11.79 -5.77 -1.18
N HIS A 118 -11.52 -6.67 -0.23
CA HIS A 118 -12.41 -7.79 0.08
C HIS A 118 -13.81 -7.31 0.50
N LEU A 119 -13.89 -6.28 1.36
CA LEU A 119 -15.17 -5.72 1.82
C LEU A 119 -15.87 -4.83 0.80
N HIS A 120 -15.11 -4.12 -0.05
CA HIS A 120 -15.70 -3.32 -1.12
C HIS A 120 -16.24 -4.19 -2.26
N GLY A 121 -15.63 -5.37 -2.47
CA GLY A 121 -15.93 -6.25 -3.58
C GLY A 121 -15.15 -5.88 -4.84
N ARG A 122 -15.36 -6.65 -5.92
CA ARG A 122 -14.72 -6.37 -7.20
C ARG A 122 -15.22 -5.04 -7.75
N PHE A 123 -14.29 -4.20 -8.20
CA PHE A 123 -14.66 -3.05 -9.01
C PHE A 123 -15.31 -3.55 -10.31
N PRO A 124 -16.32 -2.84 -10.83
CA PRO A 124 -16.86 -3.15 -12.15
C PRO A 124 -15.72 -3.19 -13.17
N ASP A 125 -15.59 -4.31 -13.88
CA ASP A 125 -14.74 -4.40 -15.07
C ASP A 125 -15.38 -3.57 -16.19
N ASP A 126 -15.38 -2.24 -16.05
CA ASP A 126 -15.82 -1.30 -17.08
C ASP A 126 -14.80 -1.22 -18.24
N ILE A 127 -13.88 -2.19 -18.30
CA ILE A 127 -12.89 -2.36 -19.35
C ILE A 127 -13.59 -2.97 -20.56
N GLY A 128 -14.28 -2.13 -21.32
CA GLY A 128 -14.74 -2.48 -22.67
C GLY A 128 -13.57 -3.03 -23.49
N THR A 129 -13.84 -4.01 -24.36
CA THR A 129 -12.85 -4.66 -25.25
C THR A 129 -12.33 -3.75 -26.37
N GLY A 130 -12.63 -2.45 -26.34
CA GLY A 130 -12.15 -1.46 -27.28
C GLY A 130 -10.98 -0.67 -26.70
N GLY A 131 -9.96 -0.40 -27.52
CA GLY A 131 -8.83 0.43 -27.11
C GLY A 131 -9.30 1.80 -26.61
N PHE A 132 -8.76 2.25 -25.48
CA PHE A 132 -9.02 3.60 -24.97
C PHE A 132 -8.51 4.64 -25.99
N GLU A 133 -9.43 5.39 -26.60
CA GLU A 133 -9.06 6.65 -27.22
C GLU A 133 -8.60 7.59 -26.10
N VAL A 134 -7.30 7.88 -26.05
CA VAL A 134 -6.72 8.86 -25.13
C VAL A 134 -7.15 10.25 -25.60
N ALA A 135 -8.40 10.60 -25.30
CA ALA A 135 -8.91 11.95 -25.47
C ALA A 135 -8.35 12.85 -24.36
N LEU A 136 -8.06 14.11 -24.68
CA LEU A 136 -7.68 15.08 -23.66
C LEU A 136 -8.81 15.17 -22.62
N PRO A 137 -8.50 15.07 -21.32
CA PRO A 137 -9.53 15.13 -20.29
C PRO A 137 -10.21 16.50 -20.36
N SER A 138 -11.54 16.50 -20.34
CA SER A 138 -12.31 17.74 -20.28
C SER A 138 -12.01 18.48 -18.98
N LEU A 139 -12.18 19.81 -18.98
CA LEU A 139 -11.96 20.63 -17.78
C LEU A 139 -12.83 20.16 -16.59
N GLN A 140 -14.00 19.58 -16.88
CA GLN A 140 -14.87 18.98 -15.88
C GLN A 140 -14.25 17.74 -15.22
N VAL A 141 -13.66 16.83 -16.00
CA VAL A 141 -12.96 15.64 -15.47
C VAL A 141 -11.77 16.05 -14.60
N VAL A 142 -11.02 17.08 -15.03
CA VAL A 142 -9.90 17.62 -14.25
C VAL A 142 -10.40 18.23 -12.94
N GLY A 143 -11.46 19.04 -12.97
CA GLY A 143 -12.06 19.64 -11.78
C GLY A 143 -12.55 18.58 -10.78
N VAL A 144 -13.27 17.57 -11.27
CA VAL A 144 -13.74 16.44 -10.45
C VAL A 144 -12.57 15.68 -9.83
N SER A 145 -11.51 15.44 -10.60
CA SER A 145 -10.30 14.74 -10.10
C SER A 145 -9.58 15.53 -9.00
N ILE A 146 -9.52 16.86 -9.11
CA ILE A 146 -8.97 17.73 -8.06
C ILE A 146 -9.83 17.63 -6.78
N VAL A 147 -11.16 17.69 -6.91
CA VAL A 147 -12.07 17.55 -5.77
C VAL A 147 -11.90 16.19 -5.11
N ARG A 148 -11.84 15.10 -5.89
CA ARG A 148 -11.56 13.74 -5.37
C ARG A 148 -10.24 13.70 -4.62
N PHE A 149 -9.17 14.28 -5.18
CA PHE A 149 -7.87 14.33 -4.51
C PHE A 149 -7.95 15.06 -3.17
N VAL A 150 -8.54 16.25 -3.14
CA VAL A 150 -8.67 17.05 -1.91
C VAL A 150 -9.51 16.32 -0.86
N VAL A 151 -10.67 15.78 -1.22
CA VAL A 151 -11.55 15.04 -0.31
C VAL A 151 -10.84 13.77 0.21
N GLY A 152 -10.17 13.03 -0.66
CA GLY A 152 -9.40 11.85 -0.28
C GLY A 152 -8.31 12.19 0.75
N VAL A 153 -7.53 13.25 0.51
CA VAL A 153 -6.51 13.72 1.45
C VAL A 153 -7.13 14.12 2.79
N LEU A 154 -8.26 14.83 2.78
CA LEU A 154 -8.96 15.26 3.99
C LEU A 154 -9.54 14.08 4.80
N LEU A 155 -9.88 12.96 4.17
CA LEU A 155 -10.32 11.74 4.87
C LEU A 155 -9.13 10.94 5.42
N LEU A 156 -8.01 10.89 4.69
CA LEU A 156 -6.86 10.08 5.05
C LEU A 156 -5.98 10.71 6.12
N LEU A 157 -5.72 12.02 6.06
CA LEU A 157 -4.82 12.69 7.01
C LEU A 157 -5.28 12.57 8.47
N PRO A 158 -6.57 12.77 8.83
CA PRO A 158 -7.04 12.63 10.20
C PRO A 158 -6.92 11.20 10.73
N THR A 159 -7.00 10.18 9.85
CA THR A 159 -6.89 8.77 10.23
C THR A 159 -5.62 8.52 11.02
N ARG A 160 -4.49 9.09 10.60
CA ARG A 160 -3.22 8.93 11.32
C ARG A 160 -3.26 9.50 12.73
N PHE A 161 -3.88 10.65 12.93
CA PHE A 161 -3.97 11.31 14.24
C PHE A 161 -4.93 10.58 15.18
N ILE A 162 -6.11 10.18 14.67
CA ILE A 162 -7.12 9.45 15.42
C ILE A 162 -6.57 8.09 15.86
N MET A 163 -5.96 7.35 14.93
CA MET A 163 -5.39 6.03 15.24
C MET A 163 -4.23 6.12 16.22
N LYS A 164 -3.39 7.16 16.12
CA LYS A 164 -2.37 7.43 17.13
C LYS A 164 -2.99 7.62 18.51
N LEU A 165 -4.00 8.49 18.64
CA LEU A 165 -4.67 8.70 19.91
C LEU A 165 -5.29 7.41 20.47
N LEU A 166 -6.03 6.66 19.64
CA LEU A 166 -6.68 5.41 20.04
C LEU A 166 -5.67 4.35 20.47
N CYS A 167 -4.63 4.13 19.68
CA CYS A 167 -3.60 3.15 20.00
C CYS A 167 -2.89 3.49 21.31
N PHE A 168 -2.50 4.74 21.54
CA PHE A 168 -1.86 5.13 22.81
C PHE A 168 -2.78 4.96 24.03
N ARG A 169 -4.11 5.04 23.86
CA ARG A 169 -5.09 4.82 24.93
C ARG A 169 -5.39 3.33 25.16
N LEU A 170 -5.47 2.53 24.09
CA LEU A 170 -5.94 1.14 24.13
C LEU A 170 -4.82 0.12 24.29
N LEU A 171 -3.64 0.34 23.71
CA LEU A 171 -2.51 -0.61 23.81
C LEU A 171 -2.12 -0.91 25.27
N PRO A 172 -2.04 0.08 26.19
CA PRO A 172 -1.73 -0.20 27.58
C PRO A 172 -2.78 -1.06 28.31
N LEU A 173 -4.03 -1.08 27.83
CA LEU A 173 -5.12 -1.85 28.42
C LEU A 173 -5.06 -3.33 28.03
N ILE A 174 -4.64 -3.61 26.80
CA ILE A 174 -4.63 -4.96 26.21
C ILE A 174 -3.28 -5.65 26.46
N MET A 175 -2.19 -4.89 26.50
CA MET A 175 -0.84 -5.39 26.76
C MET A 175 -0.30 -4.79 28.06
N PRO A 176 -0.70 -5.32 29.23
CA PRO A 176 -0.15 -4.89 30.51
C PRO A 176 1.34 -5.23 30.56
N THR A 177 2.19 -4.21 30.42
CA THR A 177 3.65 -4.36 30.36
C THR A 177 4.31 -4.41 31.75
N HIS A 178 3.59 -4.82 32.79
CA HIS A 178 4.15 -4.95 34.14
C HIS A 178 5.28 -5.99 34.15
N GLY A 179 6.49 -5.58 34.55
CA GLY A 179 7.65 -6.47 34.70
C GLY A 179 8.55 -6.68 33.47
N VAL A 180 8.19 -6.17 32.28
CA VAL A 180 9.03 -6.31 31.07
C VAL A 180 10.13 -5.23 31.04
N GLN A 181 11.36 -5.58 30.64
CA GLN A 181 12.43 -4.60 30.43
C GLN A 181 12.07 -3.59 29.34
N GLU A 182 12.47 -2.31 29.49
CA GLU A 182 12.13 -1.25 28.52
C GLU A 182 12.56 -1.56 27.08
N VAL A 183 13.66 -2.30 26.92
CA VAL A 183 14.21 -2.70 25.61
C VAL A 183 13.26 -3.65 24.87
N VAL A 184 12.59 -4.56 25.59
CA VAL A 184 11.63 -5.53 25.01
C VAL A 184 10.22 -4.92 24.89
N LYS A 185 9.89 -3.95 25.74
CA LYS A 185 8.60 -3.22 25.70
C LYS A 185 8.42 -2.39 24.42
N ARG A 186 9.47 -1.70 23.97
CA ARG A 186 9.41 -0.80 22.80
C ARG A 186 8.91 -1.49 21.52
N PRO A 187 9.51 -2.61 21.05
CA PRO A 187 9.03 -3.29 19.84
C PRO A 187 7.63 -3.88 19.98
N LEU A 188 7.28 -4.37 21.19
CA LEU A 188 5.99 -4.99 21.47
C LEU A 188 4.82 -4.01 21.37
N VAL A 189 5.07 -2.72 21.60
CA VAL A 189 4.08 -1.64 21.49
C VAL A 189 4.16 -0.93 20.14
N GLU A 190 5.37 -0.74 19.61
CA GLU A 190 5.58 0.01 18.36
C GLU A 190 5.09 -0.74 17.12
N LEU A 191 5.30 -2.06 17.04
CA LEU A 191 4.89 -2.87 15.90
C LEU A 191 3.36 -2.90 15.73
N PRO A 192 2.55 -3.26 16.75
CA PRO A 192 1.09 -3.29 16.59
C PRO A 192 0.54 -1.88 16.33
N TYR A 193 1.09 -0.85 16.99
CA TYR A 193 0.70 0.53 16.72
C TYR A 193 0.88 0.90 15.24
N LYS A 194 2.04 0.57 14.65
CA LYS A 194 2.31 0.84 13.23
C LYS A 194 1.36 0.05 12.33
N ILE A 195 1.23 -1.26 12.54
CA ILE A 195 0.37 -2.12 11.72
C ILE A 195 -1.08 -1.62 11.74
N ILE A 196 -1.63 -1.33 12.93
CA ILE A 196 -3.01 -0.87 13.08
C ILE A 196 -3.18 0.51 12.44
N THR A 197 -2.28 1.45 12.70
CA THR A 197 -2.39 2.83 12.17
C THR A 197 -2.30 2.84 10.65
N TYR A 198 -1.28 2.18 10.09
CA TYR A 198 -1.06 2.16 8.65
C TYR A 198 -2.06 1.25 7.93
N GLY A 199 -2.53 0.19 8.57
CA GLY A 199 -3.63 -0.63 8.07
C GLY A 199 -4.94 0.13 7.98
N MET A 200 -5.29 0.91 8.99
CA MET A 200 -6.48 1.77 8.91
C MET A 200 -6.36 2.84 7.81
N ILE A 201 -5.16 3.37 7.55
CA ILE A 201 -4.94 4.28 6.43
C ILE A 201 -5.18 3.57 5.08
N GLY A 202 -4.61 2.36 4.89
CA GLY A 202 -4.82 1.57 3.67
C GLY A 202 -6.28 1.17 3.47
N PHE A 203 -6.94 0.72 4.55
CA PHE A 203 -8.36 0.37 4.55
C PHE A 203 -9.24 1.56 4.19
N ASN A 204 -9.03 2.72 4.83
CA ASN A 204 -9.81 3.92 4.54
C ASN A 204 -9.59 4.42 3.11
N ALA A 205 -8.37 4.27 2.56
CA ALA A 205 -8.06 4.69 1.20
C ALA A 205 -8.86 3.90 0.14
N VAL A 206 -9.11 2.61 0.40
CA VAL A 206 -9.80 1.74 -0.55
C VAL A 206 -11.30 1.66 -0.29
N TYR A 207 -11.73 1.61 0.97
CA TYR A 207 -13.13 1.37 1.33
C TYR A 207 -13.87 2.67 1.69
N LEU A 208 -13.35 3.46 2.62
CA LEU A 208 -14.05 4.65 3.11
C LEU A 208 -14.10 5.75 2.04
N VAL A 209 -12.98 6.02 1.38
CA VAL A 209 -12.88 7.08 0.36
C VAL A 209 -13.78 6.76 -0.84
N THR A 210 -13.77 5.52 -1.34
CA THR A 210 -14.61 5.09 -2.47
C THR A 210 -16.09 5.14 -2.10
N TYR A 211 -16.46 4.66 -0.91
CA TYR A 211 -17.83 4.72 -0.41
C TYR A 211 -18.35 6.16 -0.27
N VAL A 212 -17.52 7.10 0.21
CA VAL A 212 -17.88 8.52 0.26
C VAL A 212 -18.06 9.09 -1.16
N PHE A 213 -17.21 8.73 -2.12
CA PHE A 213 -17.37 9.17 -3.51
C PHE A 213 -18.64 8.64 -4.17
N GLU A 214 -19.04 7.40 -3.86
CA GLU A 214 -20.31 6.83 -4.31
C GLU A 214 -21.50 7.60 -3.74
N ILE A 215 -21.51 7.89 -2.42
CA ILE A 215 -22.59 8.66 -1.78
C ILE A 215 -22.67 10.07 -2.35
N CYS A 216 -21.54 10.72 -2.59
CA CYS A 216 -21.50 12.07 -3.16
C CYS A 216 -21.80 12.09 -4.66
N ASN A 217 -22.00 10.93 -5.31
CA ASN A 217 -22.18 10.78 -6.75
C ASN A 217 -21.03 11.39 -7.57
N ILE A 218 -19.83 11.36 -7.00
CA ILE A 218 -18.57 11.79 -7.61
C ILE A 218 -17.74 10.55 -7.97
N SER A 219 -18.30 9.35 -8.03
CA SER A 219 -17.54 8.13 -8.37
C SER A 219 -17.32 7.95 -9.89
N ARG A 220 -18.17 8.54 -10.74
CA ARG A 220 -18.06 8.54 -12.20
C ARG A 220 -17.45 9.84 -12.73
#